data_AF-A0A3G9JPV0-F1
#
_entry.id   AF-A0A3G9JPV0-F1
#
_cell.length_a   1.000
_cell.length_b   1.000
_cell.length_c   1.000
_cell.angle_alpha   90.00
_cell.angle_beta   90.00
_cell.angle_gamma   90.00
#
_symmetry.space_group_name_H-M   'P 1'
#
loop_
_entity.id
_entity.type
_entity.pdbx_description
1 polymer ?
#
loop_
_entity_poly.entity_id
_entity_poly.type
_entity_poly.pdbx_seq_one_letter_code
_entity_poly.pdbx_strand_id
1 'polypeptide(L)'
;MIISRIYEINEQMNHLKKKEQERNDIEKLKEYQVKFQSLVNDVNQLIENISYLKNVFDFVVDEKLLEQLFEFVTKLDCMTNLNNLSDTFLTEKIEDYKTIRQAINKIWFSFRSKNILVNIQSTLNIVKKMNPDQVSIYLDHLKLANKVDVKHEELIKFYNAVEESKDFINSLNMKPEVIDFLGKMNNGKARFGDLNDSVNLWIKENGLERKIKLSF
;
A
#
# COMPACT_ATOMS: atom_id res chain seq x y z
N MET A 1 -3.78 25.68 68.20
CA MET A 1 -3.61 26.55 67.00
C MET A 1 -2.74 25.89 65.93
N ILE A 2 -1.54 25.38 66.25
CA ILE A 2 -0.64 24.72 65.27
C ILE A 2 -1.23 23.41 64.70
N ILE A 3 -1.79 22.55 65.56
CA ILE A 3 -2.36 21.26 65.13
C ILE A 3 -3.53 21.45 64.15
N SER A 4 -4.42 22.39 64.42
CA SER A 4 -5.54 22.74 63.51
C SER A 4 -5.05 23.21 62.14
N ARG A 5 -3.94 23.97 62.10
CA ARG A 5 -3.30 24.42 60.86
C ARG A 5 -2.72 23.27 60.04
N ILE A 6 -2.16 22.26 60.71
CA ILE A 6 -1.63 21.05 60.06
C ILE A 6 -2.77 20.22 59.44
N TYR A 7 -3.91 20.09 60.14
CA TYR A 7 -5.10 19.43 59.57
C TYR A 7 -5.63 20.14 58.33
N GLU A 8 -5.74 21.48 58.37
CA GLU A 8 -6.15 22.27 57.19
C GLU A 8 -5.22 22.06 55.99
N ILE A 9 -3.90 22.02 56.21
CA ILE A 9 -2.91 21.80 55.15
C ILE A 9 -3.06 20.39 54.55
N ASN A 10 -3.27 19.35 55.38
CA ASN A 10 -3.46 17.99 54.90
C ASN A 10 -4.72 17.84 54.03
N GLU A 11 -5.84 18.45 54.42
CA GLU A 11 -7.06 18.47 53.62
C GLU A 11 -6.84 19.18 52.28
N GLN A 12 -6.16 20.32 52.27
CA GLN A 12 -5.82 21.02 51.04
C GLN A 12 -4.91 20.19 50.13
N MET A 13 -3.89 19.51 50.68
CA MET A 13 -3.04 18.61 49.89
C MET A 13 -3.82 17.43 49.31
N ASN A 14 -4.74 16.84 50.06
CA ASN A 14 -5.59 15.75 49.55
C ASN A 14 -6.48 16.23 48.40
N HIS A 15 -7.07 17.42 48.55
CA HIS A 15 -7.83 18.06 47.48
C HIS A 15 -6.99 18.34 46.23
N LEU A 16 -5.75 18.82 46.40
CA LEU A 16 -4.83 19.06 45.29
C LEU A 16 -4.45 17.75 44.58
N LYS A 17 -4.11 16.69 45.33
CA LYS A 17 -3.83 15.36 44.77
C LYS A 17 -5.00 14.81 43.96
N LYS A 18 -6.22 14.96 44.46
CA LYS A 18 -7.43 14.54 43.75
C LYS A 18 -7.59 15.28 42.42
N LYS A 19 -7.44 16.61 42.44
CA LYS A 19 -7.50 17.43 41.21
C LYS A 19 -6.41 17.07 40.20
N GLU A 20 -5.21 16.78 40.66
CA GLU A 20 -4.10 16.34 39.81
C GLU A 20 -4.41 14.99 39.16
N GLN A 21 -4.94 14.04 39.92
CA GLN A 21 -5.38 12.74 39.38
C GLN A 21 -6.50 12.90 38.34
N GLU A 22 -7.54 13.68 38.64
CA GLU A 22 -8.63 13.97 37.70
C GLU A 22 -8.11 14.59 36.40
N ARG A 23 -7.14 15.52 36.49
CA ARG A 23 -6.49 16.11 35.32
C ARG A 23 -5.75 15.06 34.49
N ASN A 24 -4.96 14.20 35.14
CA ASN A 24 -4.21 13.14 34.46
C ASN A 24 -5.15 12.14 33.75
N ASP A 25 -6.28 11.81 34.36
CA ASP A 25 -7.27 10.91 33.76
C ASP A 25 -7.93 11.55 32.53
N ILE A 26 -8.23 12.85 32.57
CA ILE A 26 -8.74 13.61 31.41
C ILE A 26 -7.71 13.65 30.28
N GLU A 27 -6.43 13.88 30.60
CA GLU A 27 -5.35 13.92 29.60
C GLU A 27 -5.20 12.55 28.90
N LYS A 28 -5.18 11.45 29.66
CA LYS A 28 -5.15 10.09 29.10
C LYS A 28 -6.36 9.79 28.22
N LEU A 29 -7.55 10.19 28.65
CA LEU A 29 -8.76 9.95 27.86
C LEU A 29 -8.68 10.64 26.49
N LYS A 30 -8.16 11.88 26.45
CA LYS A 30 -7.92 12.59 25.18
C LYS A 30 -6.94 11.84 24.29
N GLU A 31 -5.85 11.32 24.85
CA GLU A 31 -4.89 10.50 24.08
C GLU A 31 -5.56 9.25 23.50
N TYR A 32 -6.41 8.57 24.27
CA TYR A 32 -7.17 7.41 23.81
C TYR A 32 -8.14 7.74 22.68
N GLN A 33 -8.84 8.87 22.79
CA GLN A 33 -9.74 9.35 21.72
C GLN A 33 -8.99 9.67 20.43
N VAL A 34 -7.82 10.32 20.52
CA VAL A 34 -6.97 10.59 19.35
C VAL A 34 -6.49 9.29 18.70
N LYS A 35 -6.03 8.31 19.49
CA LYS A 35 -5.62 6.99 18.98
C LYS A 35 -6.79 6.26 18.29
N PHE A 36 -7.97 6.29 18.89
CA PHE A 36 -9.18 5.69 18.31
C PHE A 36 -9.56 6.35 16.99
N GLN A 37 -9.55 7.69 16.93
CA GLN A 37 -9.84 8.42 15.71
C GLN A 37 -8.83 8.11 14.60
N SER A 38 -7.54 8.01 14.93
CA SER A 38 -6.50 7.59 13.99
C SER A 38 -6.77 6.18 13.44
N LEU A 39 -7.15 5.23 14.31
CA LEU A 39 -7.49 3.88 13.90
C LEU A 39 -8.69 3.86 12.93
N VAL A 40 -9.76 4.61 13.23
CA VAL A 40 -10.94 4.71 12.36
C VAL A 40 -10.56 5.30 11.00
N ASN A 41 -9.74 6.36 10.98
CA ASN A 41 -9.28 6.96 9.73
C ASN A 41 -8.44 5.98 8.90
N ASP A 42 -7.53 5.24 9.54
CA ASP A 42 -6.69 4.24 8.85
C ASP A 42 -7.55 3.13 8.23
N VAL A 43 -8.59 2.68 8.93
CA VAL A 43 -9.53 1.65 8.46
C VAL A 43 -10.35 2.16 7.28
N ASN A 44 -10.87 3.39 7.36
CA ASN A 44 -11.61 4.00 6.27
C ASN A 44 -10.74 4.14 5.01
N GLN A 45 -9.51 4.64 5.17
CA GLN A 45 -8.56 4.74 4.05
C GLN A 45 -8.28 3.37 3.42
N LEU A 46 -8.13 2.32 4.23
CA LEU A 46 -7.94 0.95 3.72
C LEU A 46 -9.15 0.50 2.87
N ILE A 47 -10.38 0.74 3.34
CA ILE A 47 -11.63 0.38 2.64
C ILE A 47 -11.77 1.14 1.33
N GLU A 48 -11.52 2.46 1.34
CA GLU A 48 -11.53 3.30 0.15
C GLU A 48 -10.51 2.83 -0.88
N ASN A 49 -9.30 2.51 -0.43
CA ASN A 49 -8.23 2.01 -1.30
C ASN A 49 -8.55 0.64 -1.90
N ILE A 50 -9.13 -0.29 -1.13
CA ILE A 50 -9.60 -1.59 -1.66
C ILE A 50 -10.67 -1.35 -2.73
N SER A 51 -11.63 -0.46 -2.46
CA SER A 51 -12.73 -0.15 -3.38
C SER A 51 -12.20 0.47 -4.68
N TYR A 52 -11.26 1.40 -4.58
CA TYR A 52 -10.59 2.00 -5.72
C TYR A 52 -9.87 0.93 -6.55
N LEU A 53 -9.02 0.10 -5.92
CA LEU A 53 -8.25 -0.94 -6.60
C LEU A 53 -9.14 -1.99 -7.25
N LYS A 54 -10.29 -2.32 -6.64
CA LYS A 54 -11.30 -3.17 -7.26
C LYS A 54 -11.82 -2.55 -8.55
N ASN A 55 -12.13 -1.26 -8.55
CA ASN A 55 -12.68 -0.58 -9.72
C ASN A 55 -11.67 -0.41 -10.85
N VAL A 56 -10.39 -0.15 -10.55
CA VAL A 56 -9.40 0.16 -11.59
C VAL A 56 -8.58 -1.06 -12.06
N PHE A 57 -8.51 -2.13 -11.25
CA PHE A 57 -7.70 -3.30 -11.56
C PHE A 57 -8.44 -4.63 -11.40
N ASP A 58 -9.74 -4.64 -11.08
CA ASP A 58 -10.46 -5.84 -10.71
C ASP A 58 -9.80 -6.59 -9.53
N PHE A 59 -9.19 -5.82 -8.61
CA PHE A 59 -8.59 -6.39 -7.40
C PHE A 59 -9.67 -7.03 -6.52
N VAL A 60 -9.48 -8.31 -6.20
CA VAL A 60 -10.39 -9.08 -5.35
C VAL A 60 -9.66 -9.47 -4.05
N VAL A 61 -10.30 -9.15 -2.93
CA VAL A 61 -9.93 -9.63 -1.60
C VAL A 61 -10.76 -10.86 -1.27
N ASP A 62 -10.15 -11.82 -0.57
CA ASP A 62 -10.81 -13.02 -0.09
C ASP A 62 -12.06 -12.70 0.75
N GLU A 63 -13.16 -13.41 0.51
CA GLU A 63 -14.46 -13.15 1.13
C GLU A 63 -14.39 -13.23 2.66
N LYS A 64 -13.70 -14.25 3.20
CA LYS A 64 -13.50 -14.39 4.65
C LYS A 64 -12.72 -13.22 5.24
N LEU A 65 -11.78 -12.64 4.50
CA LEU A 65 -11.03 -11.47 4.96
C LEU A 65 -11.87 -10.18 4.90
N LEU A 66 -12.79 -10.07 3.93
CA LEU A 66 -13.78 -9.00 3.88
C LEU A 66 -14.78 -9.10 5.04
N GLU A 67 -15.26 -10.31 5.36
CA GLU A 67 -16.10 -10.55 6.54
C GLU A 67 -15.39 -10.13 7.84
N GLN A 68 -14.11 -10.51 8.01
CA GLN A 68 -13.31 -10.08 9.16
C GLN A 68 -13.17 -8.55 9.26
N LEU A 69 -12.95 -7.88 8.12
CA LEU A 69 -12.87 -6.42 8.08
C LEU A 69 -14.23 -5.79 8.42
N PHE A 70 -15.33 -6.35 7.91
CA PHE A 70 -16.68 -5.90 8.22
C PHE A 70 -17.00 -6.05 9.72
N GLU A 71 -16.76 -7.23 10.29
CA GLU A 71 -16.92 -7.46 11.73
C GLU A 71 -16.07 -6.50 12.57
N PHE A 72 -14.84 -6.22 12.13
CA PHE A 72 -13.96 -5.27 12.79
C PHE A 72 -14.55 -3.86 12.78
N VAL A 73 -15.04 -3.39 11.63
CA VAL A 73 -15.72 -2.09 11.49
C VAL A 73 -16.96 -2.03 12.38
N THR A 74 -17.80 -3.07 12.39
CA THR A 74 -18.99 -3.13 13.26
C THR A 74 -18.61 -3.02 14.74
N LYS A 75 -17.51 -3.67 15.17
CA LYS A 75 -17.01 -3.57 16.56
C LYS A 75 -16.55 -2.16 16.91
N LEU A 76 -15.92 -1.44 15.98
CA LEU A 76 -15.55 -0.04 16.17
C LEU A 76 -16.78 0.86 16.23
N ASP A 77 -17.77 0.63 15.36
CA ASP A 77 -19.02 1.42 15.28
C ASP A 77 -19.90 1.25 16.52
N CYS A 78 -19.92 0.04 17.12
CA CYS A 78 -20.62 -0.21 18.38
C CYS A 78 -20.02 0.53 19.60
N MET A 79 -18.87 1.20 19.44
CA MET A 79 -18.24 1.96 20.52
C MET A 79 -18.97 3.29 20.75
N THR A 80 -20.10 3.24 21.46
CA THR A 80 -21.01 4.37 21.65
C THR A 80 -20.55 5.41 22.68
N ASN A 81 -19.65 5.05 23.60
CA ASN A 81 -19.16 5.95 24.64
C ASN A 81 -17.64 6.04 24.66
N LEU A 82 -17.10 7.02 23.93
CA LEU A 82 -15.67 7.31 23.85
C LEU A 82 -15.06 7.73 25.21
N ASN A 83 -15.87 8.01 26.23
CA ASN A 83 -15.38 8.33 27.58
C ASN A 83 -14.94 7.08 28.37
N ASN A 84 -15.27 5.88 27.88
CA ASN A 84 -14.91 4.61 28.50
C ASN A 84 -13.77 3.87 27.75
N LEU A 85 -13.02 4.58 26.89
CA LEU A 85 -11.88 3.99 26.21
C LEU A 85 -10.79 3.60 27.22
N SER A 86 -10.22 2.41 27.00
CA SER A 86 -9.10 1.90 27.78
C SER A 86 -7.93 1.59 26.86
N ASP A 87 -6.72 1.66 27.41
CA ASP A 87 -5.50 1.32 26.67
C ASP A 87 -5.53 -0.13 26.18
N THR A 88 -6.00 -1.06 27.02
CA THR A 88 -6.10 -2.49 26.67
C THR A 88 -7.01 -2.72 25.46
N PHE A 89 -8.18 -2.08 25.42
CA PHE A 89 -9.08 -2.16 24.26
C PHE A 89 -8.41 -1.60 22.99
N LEU A 90 -7.76 -0.44 23.08
CA LEU A 90 -7.11 0.17 21.93
C LEU A 90 -5.94 -0.67 21.42
N THR A 91 -5.09 -1.18 22.30
CA THR A 91 -3.97 -2.05 21.93
C THR A 91 -4.45 -3.30 21.22
N GLU A 92 -5.51 -3.95 21.73
CA GLU A 92 -6.11 -5.11 21.10
C GLU A 92 -6.61 -4.78 19.68
N LYS A 93 -7.40 -3.71 19.53
CA LYS A 93 -7.98 -3.33 18.22
C LYS A 93 -6.92 -2.87 17.21
N ILE A 94 -5.84 -2.24 17.66
CA ILE A 94 -4.71 -1.87 16.81
C ILE A 94 -4.00 -3.12 16.29
N GLU A 95 -3.79 -4.15 17.12
CA GLU A 95 -3.16 -5.39 16.67
C GLU A 95 -4.09 -6.24 15.79
N ASP A 96 -5.40 -6.25 16.06
CA ASP A 96 -6.41 -6.86 15.19
C ASP A 96 -6.36 -6.23 13.79
N TYR A 97 -6.42 -4.89 13.72
CA TYR A 97 -6.35 -4.15 12.46
C TYR A 97 -5.04 -4.43 11.71
N LYS A 98 -3.92 -4.46 12.42
CA LYS A 98 -2.61 -4.75 11.83
C LYS A 98 -2.56 -6.13 11.20
N THR A 99 -3.18 -7.13 11.82
CA THR A 99 -3.32 -8.48 11.24
C THR A 99 -4.11 -8.45 9.94
N ILE A 100 -5.30 -7.83 9.94
CA ILE A 100 -6.15 -7.70 8.75
C ILE A 100 -5.39 -6.98 7.62
N ARG A 101 -4.81 -5.82 7.94
CA ARG A 101 -4.04 -5.00 7.00
C ARG A 101 -2.87 -5.76 6.38
N GLN A 102 -2.14 -6.54 7.18
CA GLN A 102 -1.03 -7.36 6.68
C GLN A 102 -1.51 -8.45 5.72
N ALA A 103 -2.64 -9.09 6.01
CA ALA A 103 -3.22 -10.11 5.12
C ALA A 103 -3.64 -9.49 3.78
N ILE A 104 -4.33 -8.35 3.79
CA ILE A 104 -4.74 -7.63 2.57
C ILE A 104 -3.52 -7.19 1.75
N ASN A 105 -2.49 -6.66 2.41
CA ASN A 105 -1.25 -6.26 1.76
C ASN A 105 -0.53 -7.44 1.07
N LYS A 106 -0.57 -8.64 1.63
CA LYS A 106 -0.01 -9.84 0.99
C LYS A 106 -0.77 -10.23 -0.28
N ILE A 107 -2.11 -10.16 -0.24
CA ILE A 107 -2.96 -10.44 -1.41
C ILE A 107 -2.67 -9.42 -2.50
N TRP A 108 -2.67 -8.13 -2.16
CA TRP A 108 -2.34 -7.06 -3.09
C TRP A 108 -0.96 -7.20 -3.71
N PHE A 109 0.06 -7.47 -2.91
CA PHE A 109 1.42 -7.68 -3.41
C PHE A 109 1.46 -8.81 -4.45
N SER A 110 0.81 -9.95 -4.16
CA SER A 110 0.75 -11.07 -5.09
C SER A 110 0.00 -10.72 -6.38
N PHE A 111 -1.16 -10.07 -6.24
CA PHE A 111 -1.99 -9.63 -7.36
C PHE A 111 -1.23 -8.67 -8.28
N ARG A 112 -0.66 -7.62 -7.71
CA ARG A 112 0.12 -6.60 -8.40
C ARG A 112 1.29 -7.22 -9.18
N SER A 113 2.08 -8.08 -8.55
CA SER A 113 3.23 -8.70 -9.20
C SER A 113 2.83 -9.63 -10.35
N LYS A 114 1.76 -10.43 -10.19
CA LYS A 114 1.38 -11.47 -11.15
C LYS A 114 0.49 -10.97 -12.28
N ASN A 115 -0.42 -10.04 -11.98
CA ASN A 115 -1.47 -9.64 -12.93
C ASN A 115 -1.19 -8.28 -13.57
N ILE A 116 -0.48 -7.39 -12.88
CA ILE A 116 -0.22 -6.03 -13.38
C ILE A 116 1.21 -5.92 -13.90
N LEU A 117 2.22 -6.25 -13.08
CA LEU A 117 3.61 -5.89 -13.37
C LEU A 117 4.40 -6.90 -14.22
N VAL A 118 3.93 -8.15 -14.30
CA VAL A 118 4.71 -9.30 -14.82
C VAL A 118 5.44 -9.03 -16.15
N ASN A 119 4.81 -8.30 -17.07
CA ASN A 119 5.38 -7.99 -18.39
C ASN A 119 5.73 -6.50 -18.58
N ILE A 120 5.15 -5.61 -17.76
CA ILE A 120 5.34 -4.17 -17.92
C ILE A 120 6.78 -3.80 -17.54
N GLN A 121 7.21 -4.19 -16.33
CA GLN A 121 8.54 -3.81 -15.83
C GLN A 121 9.68 -4.40 -16.67
N SER A 122 9.52 -5.64 -17.13
CA SER A 122 10.50 -6.31 -17.98
C SER A 122 10.66 -5.60 -19.32
N THR A 123 9.53 -5.33 -19.99
CA THR A 123 9.51 -4.67 -21.29
C THR A 123 10.12 -3.28 -21.16
N LEU A 124 9.66 -2.50 -20.18
CA LEU A 124 10.20 -1.17 -19.88
C LEU A 124 11.71 -1.20 -19.65
N ASN A 125 12.25 -2.13 -18.86
CA ASN A 125 13.69 -2.21 -18.62
C ASN A 125 14.50 -2.44 -19.91
N ILE A 126 13.96 -3.21 -20.87
CA ILE A 126 14.63 -3.46 -22.15
C ILE A 126 14.59 -2.20 -23.02
N VAL A 127 13.43 -1.56 -23.12
CA VAL A 127 13.22 -0.37 -23.96
C VAL A 127 13.67 0.93 -23.27
N LYS A 128 14.10 0.88 -22.00
CA LYS A 128 14.69 2.02 -21.26
C LYS A 128 15.85 2.64 -22.04
N LYS A 129 16.59 1.84 -22.81
CA LYS A 129 17.70 2.35 -23.63
C LYS A 129 17.23 3.15 -24.85
N MET A 130 15.94 3.15 -25.19
CA MET A 130 15.34 3.96 -26.25
C MET A 130 14.89 5.32 -25.73
N ASN A 131 14.25 5.35 -24.55
CA ASN A 131 13.79 6.57 -23.91
C ASN A 131 14.03 6.51 -22.39
N PRO A 132 15.26 6.77 -21.94
CA PRO A 132 15.68 6.50 -20.57
C PRO A 132 14.95 7.34 -19.53
N ASP A 133 14.69 8.61 -19.84
CA ASP A 133 14.09 9.56 -18.89
C ASP A 133 12.63 9.20 -18.61
N GLN A 134 11.83 9.06 -19.68
CA GLN A 134 10.41 8.74 -19.56
C GLN A 134 10.19 7.34 -18.95
N VAL A 135 10.97 6.35 -19.38
CA VAL A 135 10.87 4.99 -18.83
C VAL A 135 11.32 4.92 -17.37
N SER A 136 12.28 5.74 -16.95
CA SER A 136 12.68 5.77 -15.53
C SER A 136 11.54 6.31 -14.65
N ILE A 137 10.83 7.35 -15.10
CA ILE A 137 9.65 7.89 -14.39
C ILE A 137 8.59 6.80 -14.23
N TYR A 138 8.28 6.06 -15.29
CA TYR A 138 7.33 4.94 -15.22
C TYR A 138 7.79 3.89 -14.22
N LEU A 139 9.04 3.44 -14.29
CA LEU A 139 9.57 2.45 -13.37
C LEU A 139 9.55 2.90 -11.91
N ASP A 140 9.74 4.19 -11.63
CA ASP A 140 9.67 4.73 -10.27
C ASP A 140 8.23 4.83 -9.77
N HIS A 141 7.29 5.28 -10.60
CA HIS A 141 5.87 5.26 -10.25
C HIS A 141 5.30 3.83 -10.14
N LEU A 142 5.83 2.87 -10.89
CA LEU A 142 5.53 1.44 -10.76
C LEU A 142 6.16 0.80 -9.50
N LYS A 143 6.85 1.56 -8.65
CA LYS A 143 7.21 1.13 -7.28
C LYS A 143 6.26 1.71 -6.23
N LEU A 144 5.46 2.71 -6.59
CA LEU A 144 4.41 3.24 -5.70
C LEU A 144 3.32 2.19 -5.49
N ALA A 145 2.56 2.31 -4.40
CA ALA A 145 1.50 1.37 -4.06
C ALA A 145 1.99 -0.08 -3.92
N ASN A 146 3.17 -0.30 -3.33
CA ASN A 146 3.62 -1.63 -2.91
C ASN A 146 2.74 -2.24 -1.79
N LYS A 147 1.89 -1.41 -1.18
CA LYS A 147 0.90 -1.77 -0.19
C LYS A 147 -0.44 -1.09 -0.53
N VAL A 148 -1.52 -1.57 0.05
CA VAL A 148 -2.87 -1.00 -0.07
C VAL A 148 -3.06 0.19 0.86
N ASP A 149 -2.39 0.23 2.01
CA ASP A 149 -2.50 1.30 3.02
C ASP A 149 -1.61 2.52 2.72
N VAL A 150 -1.31 2.77 1.44
CA VAL A 150 -0.64 4.00 1.00
C VAL A 150 -1.65 5.14 0.86
N LYS A 151 -1.14 6.37 0.71
CA LYS A 151 -2.00 7.51 0.38
C LYS A 151 -2.72 7.29 -0.95
N HIS A 152 -3.95 7.76 -1.06
CA HIS A 152 -4.77 7.56 -2.25
C HIS A 152 -4.10 8.11 -3.52
N GLU A 153 -3.39 9.24 -3.41
CA GLU A 153 -2.66 9.84 -4.54
C GLU A 153 -1.54 8.93 -5.08
N GLU A 154 -0.95 8.08 -4.22
CA GLU A 154 0.04 7.11 -4.66
C GLU A 154 -0.59 5.98 -5.47
N LEU A 155 -1.84 5.60 -5.18
CA LEU A 155 -2.60 4.63 -5.97
C LEU A 155 -2.98 5.20 -7.34
N ILE A 156 -3.37 6.47 -7.40
CA ILE A 156 -3.65 7.16 -8.67
C ILE A 156 -2.39 7.25 -9.53
N LYS A 157 -1.25 7.67 -8.95
CA LYS A 157 0.03 7.73 -9.67
C LYS A 157 0.47 6.35 -10.16
N PHE A 158 0.28 5.32 -9.34
CA PHE A 158 0.56 3.95 -9.74
C PHE A 158 -0.33 3.51 -10.92
N TYR A 159 -1.64 3.76 -10.85
CA TYR A 159 -2.57 3.44 -11.93
C TYR A 159 -2.20 4.14 -13.24
N ASN A 160 -1.96 5.45 -13.20
CA ASN A 160 -1.55 6.20 -14.39
C ASN A 160 -0.25 5.64 -14.98
N ALA A 161 0.73 5.32 -14.13
CA ALA A 161 1.98 4.74 -14.60
C ALA A 161 1.79 3.37 -15.25
N VAL A 162 0.84 2.55 -14.79
CA VAL A 162 0.49 1.29 -15.45
C VAL A 162 -0.09 1.53 -16.83
N GLU A 163 -1.09 2.41 -16.95
CA GLU A 163 -1.74 2.70 -18.23
C GLU A 163 -0.79 3.37 -19.22
N GLU A 164 -0.06 4.40 -18.79
CA GLU A 164 0.95 5.08 -19.61
C GLU A 164 2.05 4.11 -20.06
N SER A 165 2.44 3.16 -19.22
CA SER A 165 3.41 2.13 -19.59
C SER A 165 2.84 1.17 -20.64
N LYS A 166 1.57 0.76 -20.51
CA LYS A 166 0.91 -0.09 -21.50
C LYS A 166 0.80 0.64 -22.83
N ASP A 167 0.38 1.91 -22.83
CA ASP A 167 0.28 2.74 -24.03
C ASP A 167 1.63 2.92 -24.70
N PHE A 168 2.68 3.21 -23.91
CA PHE A 168 4.03 3.29 -24.43
C PHE A 168 4.49 1.96 -25.05
N ILE A 169 4.25 0.83 -24.38
CA ILE A 169 4.57 -0.50 -24.89
C ILE A 169 3.80 -0.79 -26.20
N ASN A 170 2.53 -0.45 -26.27
CA ASN A 170 1.70 -0.62 -27.47
C ASN A 170 2.18 0.27 -28.62
N SER A 171 2.66 1.49 -28.33
CA SER A 171 3.18 2.43 -29.32
C SER A 171 4.44 1.92 -30.05
N LEU A 172 5.16 0.96 -29.45
CA LEU A 172 6.30 0.30 -30.07
C LEU A 172 5.89 -0.67 -31.20
N ASN A 173 4.58 -0.88 -31.38
CA ASN A 173 3.97 -1.73 -32.41
C ASN A 173 4.67 -3.10 -32.55
N MET A 174 5.01 -3.69 -31.40
CA MET A 174 5.76 -4.93 -31.33
C MET A 174 4.92 -6.09 -31.84
N LYS A 175 5.45 -6.81 -32.84
CA LYS A 175 4.84 -8.05 -33.30
C LYS A 175 4.82 -9.09 -32.16
N PRO A 176 3.86 -10.04 -32.14
CA PRO A 176 3.76 -11.04 -31.08
C PRO A 176 5.06 -11.81 -30.82
N GLU A 177 5.85 -12.06 -31.86
CA GLU A 177 7.13 -12.74 -31.77
C GLU A 177 8.18 -11.90 -31.01
N VAL A 178 8.12 -10.57 -31.13
CA VAL A 178 8.97 -9.64 -30.37
C VAL A 178 8.57 -9.67 -28.90
N ILE A 179 7.28 -9.65 -28.60
CA ILE A 179 6.76 -9.71 -27.22
C ILE A 179 7.18 -11.02 -26.55
N ASP A 180 7.01 -12.16 -27.23
CA ASP A 180 7.41 -13.47 -26.73
C ASP A 180 8.93 -13.56 -26.52
N PHE A 181 9.72 -13.06 -27.48
CA PHE A 181 11.17 -12.99 -27.33
C PHE A 181 11.60 -12.16 -26.12
N LEU A 182 11.04 -10.96 -25.93
CA LEU A 182 11.34 -10.11 -24.78
C LEU A 182 10.92 -10.76 -23.46
N GLY A 183 9.77 -11.45 -23.44
CA GLY A 183 9.29 -12.22 -22.29
C GLY A 183 10.23 -13.39 -21.93
N LYS A 184 10.71 -14.14 -22.94
CA LYS A 184 11.71 -15.20 -22.75
C LYS A 184 13.06 -14.64 -22.30
N MET A 185 13.49 -13.50 -22.84
CA MET A 185 14.74 -12.84 -22.47
C MET A 185 14.74 -12.45 -20.99
N ASN A 186 13.65 -11.86 -20.51
CA ASN A 186 13.50 -11.47 -19.11
C ASN A 186 13.55 -12.66 -18.14
N ASN A 187 13.02 -13.81 -18.56
CA ASN A 187 13.01 -15.02 -17.74
C ASN A 187 14.31 -15.86 -17.86
N GLY A 188 15.33 -15.37 -18.58
CA GLY A 188 16.55 -16.12 -18.86
C GLY A 188 16.32 -17.37 -19.71
N LYS A 189 15.22 -17.41 -20.47
CA LYS A 189 14.78 -18.55 -21.29
C LYS A 189 14.89 -18.30 -22.79
N ALA A 190 15.29 -17.09 -23.19
CA ALA A 190 15.49 -16.79 -24.61
C ALA A 190 16.63 -17.64 -25.17
N ARG A 191 16.36 -18.29 -26.29
CA ARG A 191 17.31 -19.10 -27.04
C ARG A 191 17.65 -18.38 -28.34
N PHE A 192 18.75 -18.78 -28.96
CA PHE A 192 19.13 -18.25 -30.27
C PHE A 192 18.00 -18.43 -31.32
N GLY A 193 17.26 -19.54 -31.24
CA GLY A 193 16.13 -19.81 -32.13
C GLY A 193 14.93 -18.86 -31.96
N ASP A 194 14.87 -18.08 -30.88
CA ASP A 194 13.82 -17.07 -30.70
C ASP A 194 14.13 -15.76 -31.46
N LEU A 195 15.35 -15.60 -32.02
CA LEU A 195 15.74 -14.49 -32.91
C LEU A 195 15.30 -14.75 -34.35
N ASN A 196 14.00 -14.66 -34.63
CA ASN A 196 13.50 -14.72 -36.01
C ASN A 196 13.62 -13.37 -36.75
N ASP A 197 13.26 -13.35 -38.04
CA ASP A 197 13.37 -12.16 -38.88
C ASP A 197 12.56 -10.97 -38.35
N SER A 198 11.36 -11.22 -37.78
CA SER A 198 10.54 -10.18 -37.16
C SER A 198 11.24 -9.56 -35.95
N VAL A 199 11.86 -10.38 -35.10
CA VAL A 199 12.64 -9.93 -33.94
C VAL A 199 13.87 -9.16 -34.38
N ASN A 200 14.63 -9.68 -35.35
CA ASN A 200 15.83 -9.02 -35.86
C ASN A 200 15.53 -7.69 -36.54
N LEU A 201 14.45 -7.61 -37.33
CA LEU A 201 13.99 -6.37 -37.96
C LEU A 201 13.63 -5.33 -36.90
N TRP A 202 12.83 -5.72 -35.91
CA TRP A 202 12.43 -4.81 -34.83
C TRP A 202 13.63 -4.31 -34.01
N ILE A 203 14.58 -5.18 -33.69
CA ILE A 203 15.83 -4.82 -33.00
C ILE A 203 16.60 -3.77 -33.81
N LYS A 204 16.67 -3.93 -35.14
CA LYS A 204 17.33 -2.99 -36.06
C LYS A 204 16.62 -1.65 -36.14
N GLU A 205 15.32 -1.66 -36.40
CA GLU A 205 14.48 -0.46 -36.55
C GLU A 205 14.51 0.41 -35.28
N ASN A 206 14.64 -0.21 -34.12
CA ASN A 206 14.70 0.47 -32.83
C ASN A 206 16.13 0.74 -32.33
N GLY A 207 17.16 0.44 -33.13
CA GLY A 207 18.56 0.69 -32.80
C GLY A 207 19.06 -0.08 -31.56
N LEU A 208 18.55 -1.30 -31.35
CA LEU A 208 18.77 -2.12 -30.16
C LEU A 208 19.90 -3.15 -30.30
N GLU A 209 20.51 -3.28 -31.48
CA GLU A 209 21.51 -4.32 -31.81
C GLU A 209 22.69 -4.40 -30.83
N ARG A 210 23.16 -3.24 -30.35
CA ARG A 210 24.28 -3.14 -29.38
C ARG A 210 23.81 -3.02 -27.93
N LYS A 211 22.50 -2.97 -27.72
CA LYS A 211 21.85 -2.68 -26.45
C LYS A 211 21.26 -3.94 -25.82
N ILE A 212 20.96 -4.96 -26.61
CA ILE A 212 20.50 -6.27 -26.15
C ILE A 212 21.71 -7.18 -25.96
N LYS A 213 21.81 -7.83 -24.80
CA LYS A 213 22.82 -8.85 -24.52
C LYS A 213 22.11 -10.19 -24.33
N LEU A 214 22.43 -11.16 -25.17
CA LEU A 214 22.04 -12.55 -24.96
C LEU A 214 23.14 -13.23 -24.15
N SER A 215 22.77 -13.74 -22.98
CA SER A 215 23.61 -14.58 -22.14
C SER A 215 23.04 -16.00 -22.18
N PHE A 216 23.87 -16.95 -22.62
CA PHE A 216 23.57 -18.38 -22.74
C PHE A 216 24.21 -19.16 -21.61
#